data_AF-A0A4R2LJ96-F1
#
_entry.id   AF-A0A4R2LJ96-F1
#
_cell.length_a   1.000
_cell.length_b   1.000
_cell.length_c   1.000
_cell.angle_alpha   90.00
_cell.angle_beta   90.00
_cell.angle_gamma   90.00
#
_symmetry.space_group_name_H-M   'P 1'
#
loop_
_entity.id
_entity.type
_entity.pdbx_description
1 polymer ?
#
loop_
_entity_poly.entity_id
_entity_poly.type
_entity_poly.pdbx_seq_one_letter_code
_entity_poly.pdbx_strand_id
1 'polypeptide(L)' 'MTIQIEKENDENLYISFNYDVERVRRIKSIKGSYWDSKKKVWGIPYNKKTLLEFLYLFSDEEIVAQDALDCFMLMK' A
#
# COMPACT_ATOMS: atom_id res chain seq x y z
N MET A 1 -5.17 -7.40 12.81
CA MET A 1 -4.20 -6.28 12.74
C MET A 1 -4.32 -5.68 11.36
N THR A 2 -4.70 -4.41 11.24
CA THR A 2 -5.04 -3.79 9.96
C THR A 2 -3.83 -3.28 9.21
N ILE A 3 -3.90 -3.25 7.89
CA ILE A 3 -3.00 -2.50 7.01
C ILE A 3 -3.70 -1.21 6.62
N GLN A 4 -3.10 -0.07 6.92
CA GLN A 4 -3.62 1.24 6.56
C GLN A 4 -2.99 1.69 5.25
N ILE A 5 -3.80 2.22 4.34
CA ILE A 5 -3.32 2.78 3.09
C ILE A 5 -3.88 4.19 2.86
N GLU A 6 -3.03 5.05 2.32
CA GLU A 6 -3.29 6.48 2.12
C GLU A 6 -2.62 6.92 0.82
N LYS A 7 -3.35 7.64 -0.04
CA LYS A 7 -2.76 8.26 -1.23
C LYS A 7 -1.92 9.45 -0.78
N GLU A 8 -0.62 9.41 -1.05
CA GLU A 8 0.23 10.58 -0.79
C GLU A 8 0.07 11.64 -1.88
N ASN A 9 0.15 11.21 -3.14
CA ASN A 9 0.01 12.03 -4.33
C ASN A 9 -0.38 11.13 -5.51
N ASP A 10 -0.38 11.68 -6.74
CA ASP A 10 -0.75 10.92 -7.94
C ASP A 10 0.28 9.87 -8.35
N GLU A 11 1.46 9.83 -7.73
CA GLU A 11 2.54 8.91 -8.05
C GLU A 11 2.82 7.89 -6.95
N ASN A 12 2.41 8.17 -5.71
CA ASN A 12 2.81 7.39 -4.53
C ASN A 12 1.62 7.07 -3.62
N LEU A 13 1.57 5.79 -3.22
CA LEU A 13 0.66 5.27 -2.22
C LEU A 13 1.47 4.91 -0.97
N TYR A 14 1.01 5.40 0.18
CA TYR A 14 1.57 5.04 1.47
C TYR A 14 0.83 3.89 2.12
N ILE A 15 1.61 3.05 2.77
CA ILE A 15 1.18 1.82 3.43
C ILE A 15 1.80 1.81 4.83
N SER A 16 0.94 1.69 5.84
CA SER A 16 1.32 1.64 7.24
C SER A 16 0.77 0.39 7.91
N PHE A 17 1.60 -0.28 8.70
CA PHE A 17 1.22 -1.43 9.51
C PHE A 17 2.21 -1.63 10.65
N ASN A 18 1.77 -2.32 11.70
CA ASN A 18 2.68 -2.77 12.76
C ASN A 18 3.78 -3.66 12.19
N TYR A 19 5.02 -3.42 12.60
CA TYR A 19 6.18 -4.14 12.11
C TYR A 19 5.97 -5.66 12.21
N ASP A 20 6.04 -6.31 11.07
CA ASP A 20 5.96 -7.75 10.90
C ASP A 20 6.90 -8.16 9.75
N VAL A 21 7.68 -9.20 9.97
CA VAL A 21 8.74 -9.62 9.05
C VAL A 21 8.16 -10.09 7.71
N GLU A 22 7.02 -10.80 7.73
CA GLU A 22 6.36 -11.29 6.52
C GLU A 22 5.74 -10.14 5.74
N ARG A 23 5.09 -9.19 6.41
CA ARG A 23 4.56 -7.98 5.75
C ARG A 23 5.66 -7.15 5.10
N VAL A 24 6.79 -6.97 5.79
CA VAL A 24 7.97 -6.29 5.24
C VAL A 24 8.55 -7.05 4.05
N ARG A 25 8.56 -8.39 4.07
CA ARG A 25 9.01 -9.20 2.94
C ARG A 25 8.11 -9.04 1.72
N ARG A 26 6.78 -9.12 1.93
CA ARG A 26 5.76 -8.96 0.88
C ARG A 26 5.80 -7.57 0.25
N ILE A 27 5.90 -6.50 1.03
CA ILE A 27 5.94 -5.14 0.45
C ILE A 27 7.21 -4.88 -0.35
N LYS A 28 8.36 -5.42 0.10
CA LYS A 28 9.63 -5.32 -0.63
C LYS A 28 9.66 -6.06 -1.96
N SER A 29 8.75 -7.01 -2.20
CA SER A 29 8.67 -7.67 -3.51
C SER A 29 8.01 -6.79 -4.56
N ILE A 30 7.27 -5.75 -4.16
CA ILE A 30 6.63 -4.81 -5.07
C ILE A 30 7.69 -3.91 -5.69
N LYS A 31 7.78 -3.91 -7.02
CA LYS A 31 8.77 -3.09 -7.74
C LYS A 31 8.51 -1.59 -7.48
N GLY A 32 9.56 -0.90 -7.04
CA GLY A 32 9.51 0.53 -6.72
C GLY A 32 9.10 0.82 -5.27
N SER A 33 8.92 -0.20 -4.43
CA SER A 33 8.69 0.01 -3.00
C SER A 33 9.88 0.70 -2.33
N TYR A 34 9.61 1.61 -1.40
CA TYR A 34 10.63 2.25 -0.56
C TYR A 34 10.12 2.47 0.86
N TRP A 35 11.06 2.63 1.80
CA TRP A 35 10.74 2.97 3.19
C TRP A 35 10.95 4.47 3.41
N ASP A 36 9.90 5.20 3.81
CA ASP A 36 10.02 6.56 4.30
C ASP A 36 10.26 6.51 5.82
N SER A 37 11.51 6.71 6.21
CA SER A 37 11.92 6.67 7.63
C SER A 37 11.41 7.86 8.45
N LYS A 38 11.08 8.99 7.81
CA LYS A 38 10.57 10.18 8.51
C LYS A 38 9.11 9.98 8.90
N LYS A 39 8.31 9.46 7.96
CA LYS A 39 6.89 9.16 8.18
C LYS A 39 6.64 7.78 8.78
N LYS A 40 7.64 6.89 8.75
CA LYS A 40 7.58 5.49 9.18
C LYS A 40 6.51 4.70 8.41
N VAL A 41 6.46 4.91 7.10
CA VAL A 41 5.53 4.23 6.19
C VAL A 41 6.29 3.65 5.00
N TRP A 42 5.70 2.66 4.37
CA TRP A 42 6.15 2.17 3.07
C TRP A 42 5.49 2.98 1.96
N GLY A 43 6.25 3.36 0.95
CA GLY A 43 5.74 3.92 -0.29
C GLY A 43 5.79 2.89 -1.42
N ILE A 44 4.77 2.85 -2.26
CA ILE A 44 4.76 2.12 -3.53
C ILE A 44 4.22 3.02 -4.64
N PRO A 45 4.58 2.78 -5.92
CA PRO A 45 4.00 3.52 -7.03
C PRO A 45 2.46 3.43 -7.06
N TYR A 46 1.78 4.56 -7.17
CA TYR A 46 0.33 4.63 -7.26
C TYR A 46 -0.14 4.46 -8.70
N ASN A 47 -0.35 3.21 -9.12
CA ASN A 47 -0.96 2.88 -10.41
C ASN A 47 -1.73 1.54 -10.30
N LYS A 48 -2.60 1.26 -11.28
CA LYS A 48 -3.47 0.06 -11.28
C LYS A 48 -2.71 -1.24 -11.07
N LYS A 49 -1.57 -1.41 -11.77
CA LYS A 49 -0.80 -2.64 -11.72
C LYS A 49 -0.25 -2.89 -10.32
N THR A 50 0.43 -1.88 -9.77
CA THR A 50 1.04 -1.97 -8.44
C THR A 50 -0.02 -2.11 -7.35
N LEU A 51 -1.16 -1.41 -7.47
CA LEU A 51 -2.28 -1.55 -6.53
C LEU A 51 -2.87 -2.97 -6.55
N LEU A 52 -3.10 -3.56 -7.73
CA LEU A 52 -3.60 -4.94 -7.84
C LEU A 52 -2.60 -5.95 -7.28
N GLU A 53 -1.31 -5.77 -7.55
CA GLU A 53 -0.25 -6.61 -6.98
C GLU A 53 -0.26 -6.53 -5.45
N PHE A 54 -0.36 -5.33 -4.88
CA PHE A 54 -0.49 -5.14 -3.44
C PHE A 54 -1.72 -5.84 -2.86
N LEU A 55 -2.91 -5.61 -3.43
CA LEU A 55 -4.16 -6.23 -2.95
C LEU A 55 -4.11 -7.76 -3.03
N TYR A 56 -3.45 -8.31 -4.04
CA TYR A 56 -3.26 -9.76 -4.16
C TYR A 56 -2.34 -10.31 -3.06
N LEU A 57 -1.19 -9.65 -2.85
CA LEU A 57 -0.18 -10.04 -1.84
C LEU A 57 -0.69 -9.97 -0.39
N PHE A 58 -1.70 -9.14 -0.14
CA PHE A 58 -2.29 -8.91 1.18
C PHE A 58 -3.79 -9.28 1.20
N SER A 59 -4.22 -10.20 0.35
CA SER A 59 -5.62 -10.65 0.26
C SER A 59 -6.10 -11.41 1.51
N ASP A 60 -5.17 -11.88 2.34
CA ASP A 60 -5.38 -12.52 3.64
C ASP A 60 -5.45 -11.52 4.81
N GLU A 61 -5.35 -10.22 4.54
CA GLU A 61 -5.25 -9.17 5.56
C GLU A 61 -6.38 -8.14 5.44
N GLU A 62 -6.75 -7.55 6.57
CA GLU A 62 -7.74 -6.46 6.60
C GLU A 62 -7.08 -5.13 6.19
N ILE A 63 -7.52 -4.56 5.08
CA ILE A 63 -7.00 -3.31 4.52
C ILE A 63 -8.00 -2.18 4.76
N VAL A 64 -7.52 -1.11 5.39
CA VAL A 64 -8.30 0.10 5.71
C VAL A 64 -7.75 1.27 4.91
N ALA A 65 -8.61 1.90 4.12
CA ALA A 65 -8.29 3.10 3.35
C ALA A 65 -8.73 4.35 4.15
N GLN A 66 -7.82 5.29 4.38
CA GLN A 66 -8.10 6.47 5.22
C GLN A 66 -8.96 7.51 4.49
N ASP A 67 -8.64 7.77 3.23
CA ASP A 67 -9.54 8.38 2.25
C ASP A 67 -10.01 7.25 1.33
N ALA A 68 -11.29 7.21 0.94
CA ALA A 68 -11.80 6.19 0.04
C ALA A 68 -11.00 6.25 -1.27
N LEU A 69 -9.89 5.50 -1.42
CA LEU A 69 -8.77 5.69 -2.38
C LEU A 69 -9.23 6.09 -3.77
N ASP A 70 -9.43 7.39 -3.94
CA ASP A 70 -10.46 7.99 -4.80
C ASP A 70 -11.39 6.96 -5.46
N CYS A 71 -12.20 6.30 -4.63
CA CYS A 71 -13.27 5.46 -5.07
C CYS A 71 -12.73 4.29 -5.96
N PHE A 72 -11.61 3.65 -5.58
CA PHE A 72 -10.91 2.54 -6.28
C PHE A 72 -11.02 2.63 -7.81
N MET A 73 -10.38 3.59 -8.46
CA MET A 73 -10.34 3.66 -9.94
C MET A 73 -11.73 3.86 -10.62
N LEU A 74 -12.76 4.29 -9.87
CA LEU A 74 -14.23 4.28 -10.05
C LEU A 74 -14.97 4.11 -11.41
N MET A 75 -14.39 4.04 -12.61
CA MET A 75 -15.19 3.75 -13.81
C MET A 75 -14.45 2.91 -14.84
N LYS A 76 -14.89 1.64 -14.94
CA LYS A 76 -14.59 0.58 -15.93
C LYS A 76 -13.12 0.22 -16.20
#